data_AF-A0A536Z543-F1
#
_entry.id   AF-A0A536Z543-F1
#
_cell.length_a   1.000
_cell.length_b   1.000
_cell.length_c   1.000
_cell.angle_alpha   90.00
_cell.angle_beta   90.00
_cell.angle_gamma   90.00
#
_symmetry.space_group_name_H-M   'P 1'
#
loop_
_entity.id
_entity.type
_entity.pdbx_description
1 polymer ?
#
loop_
_entity_poly.entity_id
_entity_poly.type
_entity_poly.pdbx_seq_one_letter_code
_entity_poly.pdbx_strand_id
1 'polypeptide(L)' 'MPSRAESVTYSISDLAREFALTTRAIRFYEDEGLLAPRRSGRSRIYGERERVRIKLILRGKRLGLS' A
#
# COMPACT_ATOMS: atom_id res chain seq x y z
N MET A 1 -10.32 28.66 8.81
CA MET A 1 -9.41 27.55 9.18
C MET A 1 -9.53 26.49 8.11
N PRO A 2 -8.53 26.27 7.23
CA PRO A 2 -8.62 25.17 6.27
C PRO A 2 -8.69 23.87 7.07
N SER A 3 -9.71 23.05 6.78
CA SER A 3 -9.90 21.77 7.45
C SER A 3 -8.66 20.92 7.27
N ARG A 4 -8.24 20.29 8.36
CA ARG A 4 -7.15 19.32 8.44
C ARG A 4 -7.35 18.34 7.27
N ALA A 5 -6.44 18.36 6.29
CA ALA A 5 -6.51 17.42 5.17
C ALA A 5 -6.72 16.03 5.73
N GLU A 6 -7.88 15.42 5.46
CA GLU A 6 -8.17 14.06 5.87
C GLU A 6 -7.10 13.19 5.22
N SER A 7 -6.15 12.73 6.03
CA SER A 7 -5.10 11.85 5.55
C SER A 7 -5.76 10.57 5.09
N VAL A 8 -5.89 10.40 3.77
CA VAL A 8 -6.56 9.25 3.17
C VAL A 8 -5.83 7.99 3.59
N THR A 9 -6.58 7.10 4.24
CA THR A 9 -6.09 5.81 4.70
C THR A 9 -6.78 4.69 3.94
N TYR A 10 -6.02 3.65 3.64
CA TYR A 10 -6.47 2.48 2.91
C TYR A 10 -6.34 1.24 3.80
N SER A 11 -7.24 0.28 3.63
CA SER A 11 -7.05 -1.08 4.14
C SER A 11 -6.26 -1.93 3.13
N ILE A 12 -5.82 -3.11 3.56
CA ILE A 12 -5.18 -4.08 2.67
C ILE A 12 -6.09 -4.47 1.51
N SER A 13 -7.40 -4.57 1.75
CA SER A 13 -8.39 -4.94 0.74
C SER A 13 -8.63 -3.83 -0.27
N ASP A 14 -8.48 -2.56 0.13
CA ASP A 14 -8.62 -1.42 -0.78
C ASP A 14 -7.46 -1.36 -1.76
N LEU A 15 -6.24 -1.47 -1.25
CA LEU A 15 -5.05 -1.53 -2.09
C LEU A 15 -5.04 -2.77 -3.00
N ALA A 16 -5.50 -3.92 -2.49
CA ALA A 16 -5.61 -5.15 -3.28
C ALA A 16 -6.54 -4.94 -4.49
N ARG A 17 -7.74 -4.39 -4.26
CA ARG A 17 -8.69 -4.08 -5.33
C ARG A 17 -8.16 -3.03 -6.28
N GLU A 18 -7.58 -1.93 -5.77
CA GLU A 18 -7.10 -0.82 -6.58
C GLU A 18 -6.00 -1.25 -7.56
N PHE A 19 -5.05 -2.07 -7.11
CA PHE A 19 -3.91 -2.50 -7.92
C PHE A 19 -4.10 -3.85 -8.60
N ALA A 20 -5.31 -4.43 -8.52
CA ALA A 20 -5.61 -5.80 -8.97
C ALA A 20 -4.61 -6.83 -8.42
N LEU A 21 -4.23 -6.65 -7.14
CA LEU A 21 -3.34 -7.54 -6.41
C LEU A 21 -4.14 -8.40 -5.42
N THR A 22 -3.55 -9.52 -5.03
CA THR A 22 -4.07 -10.27 -3.88
C THR A 22 -3.60 -9.62 -2.58
N THR A 23 -4.37 -9.77 -1.50
CA THR A 23 -3.93 -9.36 -0.16
C THR A 23 -2.63 -10.06 0.24
N ARG A 24 -2.38 -11.28 -0.26
CA ARG A 24 -1.11 -12.01 -0.08
C ARG A 24 0.07 -11.28 -0.72
N ALA A 25 -0.09 -10.72 -1.92
CA ALA A 25 0.99 -9.95 -2.57
C ALA A 25 1.34 -8.68 -1.77
N ILE A 26 0.34 -8.02 -1.18
CA ILE A 26 0.60 -6.86 -0.33
C ILE A 26 1.34 -7.25 0.94
N ARG A 27 0.96 -8.37 1.59
CA ARG A 27 1.71 -8.91 2.74
C ARG A 27 3.14 -9.28 2.37
N PHE A 28 3.35 -9.87 1.19
CA PHE A 28 4.68 -10.14 0.70
C PHE A 28 5.54 -8.86 0.63
N TYR A 29 5.00 -7.76 0.12
CA TYR A 29 5.72 -6.48 0.13
C TYR A 29 5.93 -5.89 1.54
N GLU A 30 5.11 -6.24 2.53
CA GLU A 30 5.39 -5.90 3.93
C GLU A 30 6.53 -6.74 4.50
N ASP A 31 6.51 -8.05 4.23
CA ASP A 31 7.51 -9.01 4.71
C ASP A 31 8.89 -8.69 4.11
N GLU A 32 8.95 -8.25 2.85
CA GLU A 32 10.15 -7.73 2.17
C GLU A 32 10.56 -6.32 2.64
N GLY A 33 9.80 -5.69 3.54
CA GLY A 33 10.08 -4.35 4.07
C GLY A 33 9.80 -3.20 3.09
N LEU A 34 9.18 -3.46 1.94
CA LEU A 34 8.85 -2.45 0.93
C LEU A 34 7.67 -1.57 1.37
N LEU A 35 6.76 -2.10 2.18
CA LEU A 35 5.63 -1.38 2.75
C LEU A 35 5.73 -1.29 4.28
N ALA A 36 5.34 -0.14 4.83
CA ALA A 36 5.36 0.11 6.27
C ALA A 36 3.98 0.57 6.76
N PRO A 37 2.98 -0.33 6.86
CA PRO A 37 1.66 0.04 7.34
C PRO A 37 1.70 0.50 8.79
N ARG A 38 0.85 1.47 9.12
CA ARG A 38 0.57 1.81 10.52
C ARG A 38 -0.35 0.74 11.11
N ARG A 39 0.03 0.17 12.24
CA ARG A 39 -0.82 -0.78 12.97
C ARG A 39 -1.82 -0.01 13.83
N SER A 40 -3.10 -0.28 13.62
CA SER A 40 -4.19 0.18 14.48
C SER A 40 -4.85 -1.04 15.11
N GLY A 41 -4.36 -1.41 16.29
CA GLY A 41 -4.70 -2.67 16.95
C GLY A 41 -4.34 -3.88 16.07
N ARG A 42 -5.36 -4.63 15.65
CA ARG A 42 -5.22 -5.82 14.79
C ARG A 42 -5.24 -5.48 13.29
N SER A 43 -5.64 -4.27 12.92
CA SER A 43 -5.75 -3.85 11.53
C SER A 43 -4.50 -3.11 11.04
N ARG A 44 -4.17 -3.29 9.76
CA ARG A 44 -3.10 -2.59 9.06
C ARG A 44 -3.73 -1.45 8.26
N ILE A 45 -3.26 -0.24 8.52
CA ILE A 45 -3.69 0.96 7.85
C ILE A 45 -2.53 1.46 6.99
N TYR A 46 -2.80 1.60 5.69
CA TYR A 46 -1.83 2.10 4.73
C TYR A 46 -2.17 3.55 4.40
N GLY A 47 -1.16 4.39 4.28
CA GLY A 47 -1.34 5.75 3.81
C GLY A 47 -1.08 5.87 2.31
N GLU A 48 -1.08 7.11 1.85
CA GLU A 48 -0.76 7.46 0.47
C GLU A 48 0.67 7.03 0.07
N ARG A 49 1.62 7.03 1.02
CA ARG A 49 3.01 6.62 0.75
C ARG A 49 3.10 5.16 0.31
N GLU A 50 2.43 4.27 1.01
CA GLU A 50 2.40 2.83 0.68
C GLU A 50 1.72 2.62 -0.67
N ARG A 51 0.63 3.33 -0.94
CA ARG A 51 -0.04 3.32 -2.25
C ARG A 51 0.91 3.70 -3.39
N VAL A 52 1.67 4.78 -3.23
CA VAL A 52 2.65 5.22 -4.24
C VAL A 52 3.77 4.19 -4.41
N ARG A 53 4.27 3.58 -3.32
CA ARG A 53 5.27 2.50 -3.42
C ARG A 53 4.77 1.31 -4.21
N ILE A 54 3.56 0.81 -3.95
CA ILE A 54 2.97 -0.30 -4.73
C ILE A 54 2.92 0.06 -6.21
N LYS A 55 2.48 1.28 -6.53
CA LYS A 55 2.44 1.77 -7.92
C LYS A 55 3.82 1.76 -8.59
N LEU A 56 4.87 2.15 -7.86
CA LEU A 56 6.25 2.14 -8.37
C LEU A 56 6.80 0.72 -8.55
N ILE A 57 6.56 -0.18 -7.60
CA ILE A 57 6.95 -1.60 -7.70
C ILE A 57 6.34 -2.24 -8.94
N LEU A 58 5.04 -2.03 -9.17
CA LEU A 58 4.34 -2.58 -10.33
C LEU A 58 4.82 -1.98 -11.66
N ARG A 59 5.21 -0.70 -11.66
CA ARG A 59 5.86 -0.07 -12.83
C ARG A 59 7.22 -0.70 -13.10
N GLY A 60 8.05 -0.90 -12.07
CA GLY A 60 9.35 -1.54 -12.21
C GLY A 60 9.26 -2.97 -12.75
N LYS A 61 8.31 -3.76 -12.24
CA LYS A 61 8.04 -5.11 -12.73
C LYS A 61 7.63 -5.13 -14.21
N ARG A 62 6.84 -4.15 -14.66
CA ARG A 62 6.42 -4.02 -16.07
C ARG A 62 7.59 -3.67 -16.99
N LEU A 63 8.63 -3.01 -16.48
CA LEU A 63 9.80 -2.60 -17.23
C LEU A 63 10.90 -3.67 -17.29
N GLY A 64 10.66 -4.87 -16.75
CA GLY A 64 11.61 -6.00 -16.83
C GLY A 64 12.68 -6.01 -15.73
N LEU A 65 12.49 -5.24 -14.66
CA LEU A 65 13.33 -5.34 -13.46
C LEU A 65 12.85 -6.59 -12.67
N SER A 66 13.63 -7.67 -12.71
CA SER A 66 13.49 -8.89 -11.90
C SER A 66 14.81 -9.25 -11.25
#